data_AF-A0A2P6TKE9-F1
#
_entry.id   AF-A0A2P6TKE9-F1
#
_cell.length_a   1.000
_cell.length_b   1.000
_cell.length_c   1.000
_cell.angle_alpha   90.00
_cell.angle_beta   90.00
_cell.angle_gamma   90.00
#
_symmetry.space_group_name_H-M   'P 1'
#
loop_
_entity.id
_entity.type
_entity.pdbx_description
1 polymer ?
#
loop_
_entity_poly.entity_id
_entity_poly.type
_entity_poly.pdbx_seq_one_letter_code
_entity_poly.pdbx_strand_id
1 'polypeptide(L)'
;MHEAPDKAAAAPAPPAAAAALPRRLQEWAGALARLPQLLATMAFRRRSLQDELEEAALGGTLRRSLSALDLWCLGMGQAIASGIFNLTGGAALQAGSAILLSYLLAGATALCCAAVMAEFARELPISGAGFTWTITTLGELPAIFVLGNILAGQLCGQPANFFNVGSSSVNPVAFGTNIVVTLLVATGVRESALFITGVVLVHLTMLAVVMIAGFTQADPANLQPFFSGGADNCIDAAGIFG
;
A
#
# COMPACT_ATOMS: atom_id res chain seq x y z
N MET A 1 -31.14 37.42 33.77
CA MET A 1 -30.07 36.47 34.13
C MET A 1 -29.64 35.81 32.83
N HIS A 2 -28.86 36.51 32.00
CA HIS A 2 -27.39 36.54 31.97
C HIS A 2 -26.84 35.32 31.21
N GLU A 3 -26.77 35.44 29.88
CA GLU A 3 -25.90 34.61 29.04
C GLU A 3 -25.00 35.56 28.25
N ALA A 4 -23.70 35.45 28.50
CA ALA A 4 -22.66 36.26 27.91
C ALA A 4 -22.41 35.86 26.45
N PRO A 5 -22.08 36.80 25.55
CA PRO A 5 -21.67 36.46 24.20
C PRO A 5 -20.34 35.69 24.21
N ASP A 6 -20.37 34.57 23.52
CA ASP A 6 -19.29 33.63 23.24
C ASP A 6 -18.00 34.36 22.82
N LYS A 7 -16.93 34.16 23.58
CA LYS A 7 -15.59 34.63 23.26
C LYS A 7 -15.07 33.84 22.07
N ALA A 8 -15.31 34.36 20.87
CA ALA A 8 -14.52 34.02 19.69
C ALA A 8 -13.03 34.28 20.02
N ALA A 9 -12.31 33.22 20.38
CA ALA A 9 -10.89 33.27 20.67
C ALA A 9 -10.17 33.72 19.40
N ALA A 10 -9.75 35.00 19.40
CA ALA A 10 -8.97 35.60 18.34
C ALA A 10 -7.73 34.74 18.07
N ALA A 11 -7.57 34.30 16.82
CA ALA A 11 -6.38 33.58 16.38
C ALA A 11 -5.14 34.46 16.65
N PRO A 12 -4.07 33.93 17.28
CA PRO A 12 -2.86 34.70 17.52
C PRO A 12 -2.27 35.16 16.18
N ALA A 13 -1.92 36.45 16.10
CA ALA A 13 -1.35 37.05 14.89
C ALA A 13 -0.09 36.29 14.46
N PRO A 14 0.07 35.96 13.16
CA PRO A 14 1.22 35.20 12.69
C PRO A 14 2.52 35.99 12.91
N PRO A 15 3.63 35.33 13.31
CA PRO A 15 4.91 36.00 13.51
C PRO A 15 5.41 36.61 12.19
N ALA A 16 6.12 37.75 12.27
CA ALA A 16 6.53 38.58 11.13
C ALA A 16 7.26 37.83 9.98
N ALA A 17 7.87 36.67 10.26
CA ALA A 17 8.49 35.80 9.26
C ALA A 17 7.50 35.11 8.31
N ALA A 18 6.25 34.88 8.74
CA ALA A 18 5.22 34.25 7.92
C ALA A 18 4.72 35.16 6.80
N ALA A 19 4.83 36.48 6.95
CA ALA A 19 4.37 37.47 5.96
C ALA A 19 5.15 37.43 4.63
N ALA A 20 6.33 36.81 4.61
CA ALA A 20 7.19 36.69 3.42
C ALA A 20 6.91 35.45 2.55
N LEU A 21 6.08 34.51 3.04
CA LEU A 21 5.73 33.28 2.30
C LEU A 21 4.54 33.52 1.35
N PRO A 22 4.49 32.87 0.17
CA PRO A 22 3.35 32.95 -0.73
C PRO A 22 2.07 32.53 0.00
N ARG A 23 0.93 33.18 -0.30
CA ARG A 23 -0.37 32.99 0.37
C ARG A 23 -0.74 31.52 0.64
N ARG A 24 -0.46 30.63 -0.32
CA ARG A 24 -0.68 29.19 -0.13
C ARG A 24 0.13 28.64 1.05
N LEU A 25 1.41 28.93 1.17
CA LEU A 25 2.20 28.43 2.30
C LEU A 25 1.76 29.00 3.65
N GLN A 26 1.21 30.22 3.68
CA GLN A 26 0.59 30.79 4.88
C GLN A 26 -0.71 30.06 5.25
N GLU A 27 -1.54 29.74 4.25
CA GLU A 27 -2.76 28.94 4.44
C GLU A 27 -2.42 27.52 4.92
N TRP A 28 -1.40 26.89 4.34
CA TRP A 28 -0.93 25.56 4.76
C TRP A 28 -0.34 25.59 6.17
N ALA A 29 0.44 26.62 6.51
CA ALA A 29 0.97 26.82 7.87
C ALA A 29 -0.17 27.04 8.88
N GLY A 30 -1.19 27.82 8.52
CA GLY A 30 -2.38 28.02 9.34
C GLY A 30 -3.23 26.76 9.50
N ALA A 31 -3.37 25.97 8.44
CA ALA A 31 -4.06 24.68 8.49
C ALA A 31 -3.30 23.65 9.33
N LEU A 32 -1.98 23.57 9.17
CA LEU A 32 -1.08 22.73 9.98
C LEU A 32 -1.12 23.13 11.47
N ALA A 33 -1.17 24.42 11.78
CA ALA A 33 -1.29 24.89 13.17
C ALA A 33 -2.63 24.52 13.82
N ARG A 34 -3.69 24.33 13.02
CA ARG A 34 -5.03 23.92 13.50
C ARG A 34 -5.24 22.42 13.51
N LEU A 35 -4.33 21.63 12.93
CA LEU A 35 -4.40 20.16 12.97
C LEU A 35 -4.64 19.57 14.35
N PRO A 36 -3.96 19.95 15.44
CA PRO A 36 -4.21 19.32 16.74
C PRO A 36 -5.63 19.58 17.27
N GLN A 37 -6.20 20.75 16.99
CA GLN A 37 -7.56 21.09 17.39
C GLN A 37 -8.60 20.38 16.51
N LEU A 38 -8.33 20.30 15.22
CA LEU A 38 -9.14 19.58 14.23
C LEU A 38 -9.14 18.06 14.50
N LEU A 39 -7.98 17.47 14.81
CA LEU A 39 -7.83 16.06 15.18
C LEU A 39 -8.53 15.75 16.51
N ALA A 40 -8.51 16.67 17.47
CA ALA A 40 -9.22 16.51 18.75
C ALA A 40 -10.74 16.54 18.59
N THR A 41 -11.26 17.37 17.67
CA THR A 41 -12.70 17.43 17.37
C THR A 41 -13.16 16.28 16.46
N MET A 42 -12.29 15.80 15.58
CA MET A 42 -12.51 14.66 14.70
C MET A 42 -12.28 13.30 15.37
N ALA A 43 -11.73 13.28 16.60
CA ALA A 43 -11.16 12.11 17.25
C ALA A 43 -11.98 10.82 17.16
N PHE A 44 -13.30 10.93 17.29
CA PHE A 44 -14.22 9.79 17.23
C PHE A 44 -15.43 10.05 16.34
N ARG A 45 -15.37 11.06 15.46
CA ARG A 45 -16.45 11.24 14.49
C ARG A 45 -16.40 10.06 13.53
N ARG A 46 -17.44 9.23 13.57
CA ARG A 46 -17.65 8.19 12.56
C ARG A 46 -18.39 8.82 11.40
N ARG A 47 -17.85 8.66 10.19
CA ARG A 47 -18.61 8.96 8.99
C ARG A 47 -19.66 7.87 8.82
N SER A 48 -20.91 8.26 8.60
CA SER A 48 -21.93 7.26 8.36
C SER A 48 -21.70 6.64 6.98
N LEU A 49 -21.99 5.35 6.85
CA LEU A 49 -21.97 4.66 5.56
C LEU A 49 -22.86 5.35 4.52
N GLN A 50 -23.95 5.97 4.98
CA GLN A 50 -24.89 6.70 4.12
C GLN A 50 -24.22 7.93 3.52
N ASP A 51 -23.48 8.70 4.33
CA ASP A 51 -22.73 9.87 3.86
C ASP A 51 -21.67 9.46 2.81
N GLU A 52 -20.97 8.35 3.02
CA GLU A 52 -19.95 7.89 2.06
C GLU A 52 -20.54 7.32 0.78
N LEU A 53 -21.68 6.63 0.86
CA LEU A 53 -22.41 6.16 -0.32
C LEU A 53 -23.00 7.32 -1.11
N GLU A 54 -23.52 8.36 -0.43
CA GLU A 54 -23.99 9.59 -1.06
C GLU A 54 -22.83 10.35 -1.71
N GLU A 55 -21.69 10.51 -1.04
CA GLU A 55 -20.50 11.14 -1.60
C GLU A 55 -19.93 10.35 -2.79
N ALA A 56 -19.92 9.01 -2.70
CA ALA A 56 -19.55 8.14 -3.81
C ALA A 56 -20.55 8.23 -4.98
N ALA A 57 -21.83 8.44 -4.72
CA ALA A 57 -22.85 8.65 -5.75
C ALA A 57 -22.73 10.04 -6.40
N LEU A 58 -22.35 11.07 -5.64
CA LEU A 58 -22.09 12.44 -6.12
C LEU A 58 -20.85 12.51 -7.01
N GLY A 59 -19.84 11.65 -6.77
CA GLY A 59 -18.63 11.53 -7.59
C GLY A 59 -18.84 11.00 -9.02
N GLY A 60 -20.07 10.65 -9.39
CA GLY A 60 -20.44 10.11 -10.69
C GLY A 60 -20.35 8.59 -10.76
N THR A 61 -21.19 7.98 -11.59
CA THR A 61 -21.21 6.51 -11.74
C THR A 61 -20.13 6.06 -12.72
N LEU A 62 -19.05 5.46 -12.21
CA LEU A 62 -18.08 4.79 -13.07
C LEU A 62 -18.73 3.57 -13.73
N ARG A 63 -18.60 3.45 -15.06
CA ARG A 63 -19.06 2.27 -15.77
C ARG A 63 -18.25 1.07 -15.30
N ARG A 64 -18.93 0.02 -14.80
CA ARG A 64 -18.30 -1.26 -14.47
C ARG A 64 -17.64 -1.83 -15.73
N SER A 65 -16.32 -1.69 -15.84
CA SER A 65 -15.53 -2.11 -17.00
C SER A 65 -14.57 -3.25 -16.70
N LEU A 66 -14.40 -3.61 -15.42
CA LEU A 66 -13.50 -4.66 -14.95
C LEU A 66 -14.28 -5.94 -14.70
N SER A 67 -13.81 -7.04 -15.30
CA SER A 67 -14.27 -8.39 -15.02
C SER A 67 -13.67 -8.92 -13.70
N ALA A 68 -14.26 -9.98 -13.15
CA ALA A 68 -13.70 -10.68 -12.00
C ALA A 68 -12.28 -11.20 -12.29
N LEU A 69 -12.01 -11.60 -13.53
CA LEU A 69 -10.68 -12.02 -13.97
C LEU A 69 -9.69 -10.84 -13.97
N ASP A 70 -10.11 -9.66 -14.42
CA ASP A 70 -9.24 -8.47 -14.42
C ASP A 70 -8.89 -8.08 -12.98
N LEU A 71 -9.84 -8.14 -12.05
CA LEU A 71 -9.62 -7.89 -10.62
C LEU A 71 -8.68 -8.91 -9.99
N TRP A 72 -8.84 -10.19 -10.33
CA TRP A 72 -7.94 -11.24 -9.86
C TRP A 72 -6.51 -11.07 -10.40
N CYS A 73 -6.38 -10.76 -11.70
CA CYS A 73 -5.09 -10.45 -12.32
C CYS A 73 -4.44 -9.20 -11.70
N LEU A 74 -5.21 -8.15 -11.44
CA LEU A 74 -4.72 -6.96 -10.74
C LEU A 74 -4.09 -7.30 -9.38
N GLY A 75 -4.78 -8.13 -8.57
CA GLY A 75 -4.27 -8.59 -7.28
C GLY A 75 -3.02 -9.48 -7.39
N MET A 76 -3.07 -10.50 -8.25
CA MET A 76 -1.96 -11.42 -8.47
C MET A 76 -0.71 -10.72 -9.03
N GLY A 77 -0.90 -9.75 -9.93
CA GLY A 77 0.19 -8.97 -10.52
C GLY A 77 0.96 -8.19 -9.46
N GLN A 78 0.26 -7.53 -8.55
CA GLN A 78 0.90 -6.82 -7.43
C GLN A 78 1.63 -7.77 -6.48
N ALA A 79 1.01 -8.89 -6.11
CA ALA A 79 1.60 -9.87 -5.20
C ALA A 79 2.89 -10.50 -5.76
N ILE A 80 2.89 -10.86 -7.05
CA ILE A 80 4.06 -11.48 -7.70
C ILE A 80 5.18 -10.45 -7.92
N ALA A 81 4.85 -9.26 -8.43
CA ALA A 81 5.84 -8.25 -8.81
C ALA A 81 6.64 -7.71 -7.62
N SER A 82 5.96 -7.38 -6.52
CA SER A 82 6.62 -6.86 -5.31
C SER A 82 7.19 -7.97 -4.43
N GLY A 83 6.53 -9.12 -4.35
CA GLY A 83 6.93 -10.19 -3.43
C GLY A 83 8.05 -11.08 -3.97
N ILE A 84 7.71 -11.94 -4.92
CA ILE A 84 8.55 -13.09 -5.29
C ILE A 84 9.83 -12.65 -6.02
N PHE A 85 9.77 -11.61 -6.85
CA PHE A 85 10.97 -11.17 -7.55
C PHE A 85 11.86 -10.28 -6.68
N ASN A 86 11.28 -9.37 -5.89
CA ASN A 86 12.06 -8.41 -5.10
C ASN A 86 12.61 -8.97 -3.79
N LEU A 87 11.75 -9.60 -2.98
CA LEU A 87 12.06 -9.88 -1.57
C LEU A 87 12.71 -11.26 -1.38
N THR A 88 12.43 -12.22 -2.26
CA THR A 88 12.92 -13.60 -2.12
C THR A 88 14.44 -13.70 -2.05
N GLY A 89 15.15 -12.90 -2.86
CA GLY A 89 16.62 -12.94 -2.89
C GLY A 89 17.23 -12.55 -1.54
N GLY A 90 16.78 -11.43 -0.97
CA GLY A 90 17.24 -10.97 0.34
C GLY A 90 16.81 -11.89 1.47
N ALA A 91 15.56 -12.36 1.44
CA ALA A 91 15.03 -13.30 2.43
C ALA A 91 15.75 -14.67 2.37
N ALA A 92 16.15 -15.14 1.20
CA ALA A 92 16.89 -16.40 1.04
C ALA A 92 18.31 -16.31 1.61
N LEU A 93 18.96 -15.14 1.55
CA LEU A 93 20.25 -14.93 2.18
C LEU A 93 20.15 -14.96 3.71
N GLN A 94 19.03 -14.54 4.29
CA GLN A 94 18.82 -14.48 5.74
C GLN A 94 18.30 -15.81 6.31
N ALA A 95 17.27 -16.41 5.71
CA ALA A 95 16.67 -17.66 6.18
C ALA A 95 17.38 -18.92 5.64
N GLY A 96 18.12 -18.82 4.53
CA GLY A 96 18.73 -19.95 3.86
C GLY A 96 17.68 -20.93 3.32
N SER A 97 17.89 -22.22 3.58
CA SER A 97 16.96 -23.29 3.19
C SER A 97 15.63 -23.29 3.97
N ALA A 98 15.58 -22.63 5.14
CA ALA A 98 14.37 -22.48 5.94
C ALA A 98 13.34 -21.50 5.34
N ILE A 99 13.66 -20.80 4.24
CA ILE A 99 12.76 -19.83 3.59
C ILE A 99 11.39 -20.42 3.23
N LEU A 100 11.30 -21.73 2.99
CA LEU A 100 10.03 -22.42 2.75
C LEU A 100 9.08 -22.28 3.95
N LEU A 101 9.59 -22.38 5.19
CA LEU A 101 8.78 -22.18 6.40
C LEU A 101 8.36 -20.73 6.55
N SER A 102 9.23 -19.77 6.24
CA SER A 102 8.90 -18.34 6.23
C SER A 102 7.76 -18.04 5.27
N TYR A 103 7.80 -18.59 4.06
CA TYR A 103 6.73 -18.44 3.07
C TYR A 103 5.41 -19.08 3.49
N LEU A 104 5.46 -20.27 4.11
CA LEU A 104 4.26 -20.92 4.62
C LEU A 104 3.60 -20.11 5.75
N LEU A 105 4.42 -19.57 6.67
CA LEU A 105 3.93 -18.74 7.76
C LEU A 105 3.32 -17.44 7.23
N ALA A 106 4.05 -16.72 6.37
CA ALA A 106 3.58 -15.48 5.74
C ALA A 106 2.31 -15.71 4.89
N GLY A 107 2.24 -16.83 4.17
CA GLY A 107 1.06 -17.21 3.39
C GLY A 107 -0.16 -17.48 4.28
N ALA A 108 0.02 -18.14 5.44
CA ALA A 108 -1.07 -18.40 6.37
C ALA A 108 -1.64 -17.11 6.98
N THR A 109 -0.77 -16.17 7.40
CA THR A 109 -1.21 -14.84 7.87
C THR A 109 -1.88 -14.04 6.76
N ALA A 110 -1.34 -14.06 5.54
CA ALA A 110 -1.93 -13.38 4.40
C ALA A 110 -3.32 -13.94 4.04
N LEU A 111 -3.52 -15.26 4.09
CA LEU A 111 -4.83 -15.90 3.88
C LEU A 111 -5.86 -15.49 4.93
N CYS A 112 -5.44 -15.45 6.21
CA CYS A 112 -6.30 -14.98 7.30
C CYS A 112 -6.72 -13.51 7.08
N CYS A 113 -5.76 -12.65 6.73
CA CYS A 113 -6.03 -11.25 6.39
C CYS A 113 -6.99 -11.14 5.18
N ALA A 114 -6.74 -11.90 4.12
CA ALA A 114 -7.58 -11.90 2.92
C ALA A 114 -9.03 -12.33 3.20
N ALA A 115 -9.24 -13.28 4.11
CA ALA A 115 -10.58 -13.70 4.54
C ALA A 115 -11.33 -12.54 5.23
N VAL A 116 -10.67 -11.85 6.17
CA VAL A 116 -11.24 -10.68 6.85
C VAL A 116 -11.54 -9.54 5.86
N MET A 117 -10.62 -9.26 4.94
CA MET A 117 -10.83 -8.23 3.91
C MET A 117 -11.96 -8.61 2.94
N ALA A 118 -12.17 -9.90 2.67
CA ALA A 118 -13.29 -10.37 1.87
C ALA A 118 -14.64 -10.18 2.57
N GLU A 119 -14.70 -10.33 3.90
CA GLU A 119 -15.91 -10.01 4.69
C GLU A 119 -16.22 -8.50 4.62
N PHE A 120 -15.21 -7.65 4.87
CA PHE A 120 -15.37 -6.19 4.76
C PHE A 120 -15.77 -5.74 3.35
N ALA A 121 -15.23 -6.35 2.30
CA ALA A 121 -15.58 -6.02 0.92
C ALA A 121 -17.05 -6.33 0.57
N ARG A 122 -17.69 -7.28 1.30
CA ARG A 122 -19.12 -7.59 1.12
C ARG A 122 -20.02 -6.64 1.90
N GLU A 123 -19.59 -6.23 3.10
CA GLU A 123 -20.37 -5.34 3.96
C GLU A 123 -20.28 -3.87 3.53
N LEU A 124 -19.11 -3.45 3.05
CA LEU A 124 -18.80 -2.06 2.69
C LEU A 124 -18.40 -2.00 1.20
N PRO A 125 -19.36 -2.07 0.25
CA PRO A 125 -19.08 -2.10 -1.19
C PRO A 125 -18.74 -0.70 -1.75
N ILE A 126 -17.84 -0.01 -1.06
CA ILE A 126 -17.35 1.34 -1.35
C ILE A 126 -15.87 1.30 -1.72
N SER A 127 -15.51 2.12 -2.71
CA SER A 127 -14.13 2.23 -3.17
C SER A 127 -13.33 3.10 -2.20
N GLY A 128 -12.38 2.52 -1.47
CA GLY A 128 -11.60 3.30 -0.50
C GLY A 128 -10.52 2.59 0.32
N ALA A 129 -10.30 1.30 0.09
CA ALA A 129 -9.31 0.48 0.79
C ALA A 129 -9.43 0.55 2.34
N GLY A 130 -8.38 0.14 3.05
CA GLY A 130 -8.39 0.08 4.52
C GLY A 130 -8.67 1.40 5.24
N PHE A 131 -8.39 2.55 4.61
CA PHE A 131 -8.73 3.86 5.17
C PHE A 131 -10.25 4.03 5.33
N THR A 132 -10.99 3.76 4.26
CA THR A 132 -12.45 3.92 4.24
C THR A 132 -13.14 2.90 5.16
N TRP A 133 -12.63 1.68 5.25
CA TRP A 133 -13.17 0.73 6.24
C TRP A 133 -12.93 1.16 7.69
N THR A 134 -11.81 1.82 7.96
CA THR A 134 -11.45 2.26 9.31
C THR A 134 -12.25 3.50 9.73
N ILE A 135 -12.48 4.46 8.83
CA ILE A 135 -13.25 5.68 9.14
C ILE A 135 -14.73 5.35 9.41
N THR A 136 -15.29 4.33 8.73
CA THR A 136 -16.67 3.88 8.98
C THR A 136 -16.83 3.07 10.26
N THR A 137 -15.83 2.26 10.64
CA THR A 137 -15.92 1.34 11.79
C THR A 137 -15.38 1.93 13.09
N LEU A 138 -14.18 2.52 13.05
CA LEU A 138 -13.41 2.96 14.21
C LEU A 138 -13.37 4.50 14.35
N GLY A 139 -13.59 5.25 13.27
CA GLY A 139 -13.60 6.71 13.24
C GLY A 139 -12.34 7.32 12.64
N GLU A 140 -12.27 8.65 12.62
CA GLU A 140 -11.25 9.40 11.87
C GLU A 140 -9.81 9.23 12.40
N LEU A 141 -9.58 9.16 13.72
CA LEU A 141 -8.20 9.04 14.24
C LEU A 141 -7.50 7.72 13.86
N PRO A 142 -8.09 6.53 14.09
CA PRO A 142 -7.51 5.28 13.63
C PRO A 142 -7.33 5.27 12.11
N ALA A 143 -8.27 5.87 11.36
CA ALA A 143 -8.17 5.94 9.90
C ALA A 143 -6.97 6.80 9.44
N ILE A 144 -6.70 7.92 10.09
CA ILE A 144 -5.53 8.76 9.80
C ILE A 144 -4.24 8.02 10.11
N PHE A 145 -4.19 7.21 11.18
CA PHE A 145 -3.02 6.39 11.48
C PHE A 145 -2.79 5.33 10.41
N VAL A 146 -3.85 4.65 9.94
CA VAL A 146 -3.79 3.70 8.83
C VAL A 146 -3.31 4.37 7.55
N LEU A 147 -3.86 5.53 7.19
CA LEU A 147 -3.44 6.30 6.02
C LEU A 147 -1.97 6.73 6.12
N GLY A 148 -1.55 7.20 7.31
CA GLY A 148 -0.18 7.58 7.58
C GLY A 148 0.80 6.40 7.45
N ASN A 149 0.41 5.21 7.93
CA ASN A 149 1.19 3.99 7.78
C ASN A 149 1.35 3.60 6.30
N ILE A 150 0.26 3.58 5.53
CA ILE A 150 0.29 3.28 4.09
C ILE A 150 1.20 4.27 3.36
N LEU A 151 1.05 5.57 3.62
CA LEU A 151 1.86 6.61 2.98
C LEU A 151 3.33 6.49 3.36
N ALA A 152 3.64 6.26 4.64
CA ALA A 152 5.00 6.04 5.10
C ALA A 152 5.62 4.79 4.45
N GLY A 153 4.85 3.72 4.27
CA GLY A 153 5.30 2.53 3.55
C GLY A 153 5.66 2.81 2.09
N GLN A 154 4.84 3.60 1.38
CA GLN A 154 5.12 3.96 -0.02
C GLN A 154 6.32 4.93 -0.17
N LEU A 155 6.54 5.81 0.80
CA LEU A 155 7.62 6.81 0.76
C LEU A 155 8.96 6.29 1.29
N CYS A 156 8.95 5.54 2.40
CA CYS A 156 10.15 5.10 3.11
C CYS A 156 10.47 3.61 2.89
N GLY A 157 9.48 2.79 2.52
CA GLY A 157 9.60 1.34 2.40
C GLY A 157 10.13 0.82 1.06
N GLN A 158 10.67 1.69 0.20
CA GLN A 158 11.10 1.31 -1.16
C GLN A 158 12.63 1.18 -1.30
N PRO A 159 13.25 0.03 -0.97
CA PRO A 159 14.51 -0.37 -1.60
C PRO A 159 14.20 -1.35 -2.74
N ALA A 160 13.96 -0.83 -3.95
CA ALA A 160 13.82 -1.65 -5.15
C ALA A 160 14.97 -1.34 -6.12
N ASN A 161 16.13 -1.99 -5.88
CA ASN A 161 17.28 -1.94 -6.79
C ASN A 161 17.09 -2.82 -8.04
N PHE A 162 15.86 -3.25 -8.35
CA PHE A 162 15.58 -4.17 -9.46
C PHE A 162 16.04 -3.65 -10.83
N PHE A 163 15.93 -2.35 -11.04
CA PHE A 163 16.41 -1.69 -12.25
C PHE A 163 17.75 -0.98 -12.06
N ASN A 164 18.45 -1.15 -10.92
CA ASN A 164 19.66 -0.38 -10.62
C ASN A 164 20.79 -0.71 -11.60
N VAL A 165 20.97 0.15 -12.60
CA VAL A 165 22.04 0.07 -13.58
C VAL A 165 23.09 1.13 -13.24
N GLY A 166 24.09 0.75 -12.44
CA GLY A 166 25.30 1.54 -12.17
C GLY A 166 25.34 2.26 -10.81
N SER A 167 26.50 2.82 -10.46
CA SER A 167 26.78 3.48 -9.16
C SER A 167 26.22 4.90 -9.04
N SER A 168 25.26 5.28 -9.89
CA SER A 168 24.75 6.65 -10.00
C SER A 168 23.63 6.90 -9.00
N SER A 169 23.63 8.07 -8.36
CA SER A 169 22.60 8.47 -7.37
C SER A 169 21.18 8.60 -7.96
N VAL A 170 21.06 8.68 -9.29
CA VAL A 170 19.78 8.67 -10.01
C VAL A 170 19.85 7.58 -11.09
N ASN A 171 18.97 6.58 -10.95
CA ASN A 171 18.89 5.49 -11.91
C ASN A 171 18.01 5.88 -13.11
N PRO A 172 18.58 6.04 -14.33
CA PRO A 172 17.83 6.48 -15.50
C PRO A 172 16.74 5.46 -15.91
N VAL A 173 16.95 4.18 -15.63
CA VAL A 173 15.98 3.12 -15.95
C VAL A 173 14.74 3.24 -15.06
N ALA A 174 14.92 3.46 -13.76
CA ALA A 174 13.81 3.65 -12.83
C ALA A 174 12.98 4.90 -13.18
N PHE A 175 13.64 6.00 -13.55
CA PHE A 175 12.96 7.22 -13.98
C PHE A 175 12.14 6.99 -15.26
N GLY A 176 12.72 6.29 -16.25
CA GLY A 176 12.03 5.94 -17.49
C GLY A 176 10.78 5.09 -17.24
N THR A 177 10.91 4.03 -16.43
CA THR A 177 9.77 3.16 -16.09
C THR A 177 8.66 3.93 -15.38
N ASN A 178 9.00 4.84 -14.45
CA ASN A 178 7.99 5.66 -13.76
C ASN A 178 7.22 6.57 -14.73
N ILE A 179 7.89 7.19 -15.71
CA ILE A 179 7.23 7.99 -16.74
C ILE A 179 6.30 7.12 -17.58
N VAL A 180 6.76 5.95 -18.02
CA VAL A 180 5.96 5.02 -18.83
C VAL A 180 4.72 4.57 -18.07
N VAL A 181 4.86 4.17 -16.81
CA VAL A 181 3.73 3.78 -15.95
C VAL A 181 2.77 4.96 -15.75
N THR A 182 3.29 6.16 -15.52
CA THR A 182 2.46 7.38 -15.37
C THR A 182 1.65 7.66 -16.64
N LEU A 183 2.28 7.56 -17.82
CA LEU A 183 1.59 7.75 -19.11
C LEU A 183 0.56 6.66 -19.37
N LEU A 184 0.86 5.40 -19.03
CA LEU A 184 -0.07 4.28 -19.16
C LEU A 184 -1.29 4.44 -18.24
N VAL A 185 -1.10 4.96 -17.02
CA VAL A 185 -2.22 5.26 -16.11
C VAL A 185 -3.03 6.44 -16.66
N ALA A 186 -2.39 7.41 -17.34
CA ALA A 186 -3.07 8.56 -17.93
C ALA A 186 -3.94 8.20 -19.15
N THR A 187 -3.64 7.14 -19.91
CA THR A 187 -4.48 6.71 -21.06
C THR A 187 -5.79 6.04 -20.65
N GLY A 188 -5.88 5.55 -19.41
CA GLY A 188 -7.12 5.13 -18.79
C GLY A 188 -7.14 3.68 -18.32
N VAL A 189 -7.91 3.44 -17.26
CA VAL A 189 -7.92 2.20 -16.48
C VAL A 189 -8.37 0.97 -17.29
N ARG A 190 -9.27 1.13 -18.26
CA ARG A 190 -9.80 0.00 -19.04
C ARG A 190 -8.77 -0.63 -19.96
N GLU A 191 -7.97 0.19 -20.65
CA GLU A 191 -6.92 -0.29 -21.55
C GLU A 191 -5.75 -0.86 -20.73
N SER A 192 -5.48 -0.26 -19.57
CA SER A 192 -4.50 -0.74 -18.60
C SER A 192 -4.82 -2.15 -18.06
N ALA A 193 -6.10 -2.49 -17.84
CA ALA A 193 -6.49 -3.81 -17.34
C ALA A 193 -6.04 -4.97 -18.26
N LEU A 194 -6.17 -4.81 -19.58
CA LEU A 194 -5.71 -5.82 -20.54
C LEU A 194 -4.18 -5.96 -20.52
N PHE A 195 -3.48 -4.83 -20.44
CA PHE A 195 -2.03 -4.83 -20.32
C PHE A 195 -1.58 -5.57 -19.04
N ILE A 196 -2.22 -5.27 -17.92
CA ILE A 196 -1.91 -5.91 -16.63
C ILE A 196 -2.17 -7.42 -16.70
N THR A 197 -3.29 -7.84 -17.27
CA THR A 197 -3.58 -9.27 -17.49
C THR A 197 -2.49 -9.95 -18.32
N GLY A 198 -2.02 -9.30 -19.41
CA GLY A 198 -0.91 -9.80 -20.22
C GLY A 198 0.39 -9.93 -19.43
N VAL A 199 0.73 -8.90 -18.65
CA VAL A 199 1.93 -8.90 -17.78
C VAL A 199 1.85 -10.03 -16.75
N VAL A 200 0.70 -10.26 -16.13
CA VAL A 200 0.51 -11.35 -15.16
C VAL A 200 0.72 -12.71 -15.81
N LEU A 201 0.22 -12.94 -17.02
CA LEU A 201 0.44 -14.18 -17.76
C LEU A 201 1.92 -14.43 -18.02
N VAL A 202 2.68 -13.40 -18.37
CA VAL A 202 4.13 -13.50 -18.53
C VAL A 202 4.81 -13.89 -17.21
N HIS A 203 4.45 -13.24 -16.11
CA HIS A 203 5.00 -13.57 -14.79
C HIS A 203 4.67 -15.01 -14.36
N LEU A 204 3.43 -15.46 -14.57
CA LEU A 204 3.02 -16.82 -14.28
C LEU A 204 3.75 -17.84 -15.15
N THR A 205 3.96 -17.53 -16.43
CA THR A 205 4.74 -18.38 -17.35
C THR A 205 6.19 -18.46 -16.89
N MET A 206 6.80 -17.34 -16.54
CA MET A 206 8.16 -17.28 -16.00
C MET A 206 8.28 -18.12 -14.71
N LEU A 207 7.33 -17.96 -13.77
CA LEU A 207 7.28 -18.75 -12.54
C LEU A 207 7.16 -20.25 -12.82
N ALA A 208 6.31 -20.65 -13.78
CA ALA A 208 6.19 -22.05 -14.18
C ALA A 208 7.51 -22.60 -14.75
N VAL A 209 8.20 -21.83 -15.59
CA VAL A 209 9.52 -22.21 -16.14
C VAL A 209 10.54 -22.36 -15.01
N VAL A 210 10.62 -21.40 -14.10
CA VAL A 210 11.54 -21.45 -12.95
C VAL A 210 11.23 -22.63 -12.04
N MET A 211 9.96 -22.94 -11.81
CA MET A 211 9.53 -24.08 -11.01
C MET A 211 9.95 -25.40 -11.68
N ILE A 212 9.70 -25.57 -12.98
CA ILE A 212 10.09 -26.77 -13.73
C ILE A 212 11.61 -26.92 -13.73
N ALA A 213 12.35 -25.88 -14.07
CA ALA A 213 13.81 -25.88 -14.06
C ALA A 213 14.37 -26.19 -12.66
N GLY A 214 13.78 -25.58 -11.63
CA GLY A 214 14.09 -25.82 -10.23
C GLY A 214 13.92 -27.27 -9.84
N PHE A 215 12.78 -27.91 -10.18
CA PHE A 215 12.57 -29.33 -9.90
C PHE A 215 13.55 -30.24 -10.64
N THR A 216 13.96 -29.90 -11.87
CA THR A 216 14.90 -30.72 -12.63
C THR A 216 16.35 -30.64 -12.15
N GLN A 217 16.74 -29.57 -11.45
CA GLN A 217 18.11 -29.31 -10.99
C GLN A 217 18.24 -29.18 -9.47
N ALA A 218 17.17 -29.45 -8.71
CA ALA A 218 17.19 -29.39 -7.25
C ALA A 218 18.04 -30.53 -6.69
N ASP A 219 19.19 -30.17 -6.12
CA ASP A 219 19.97 -31.08 -5.29
C ASP A 219 19.46 -31.02 -3.84
N PRO A 220 18.91 -32.12 -3.29
CA PRO A 220 18.47 -32.19 -1.90
C PRO A 220 19.59 -31.90 -0.88
N ALA A 221 20.85 -32.05 -1.26
CA ALA A 221 21.99 -31.73 -0.40
C ALA A 221 22.06 -30.24 -0.06
N ASN A 222 21.61 -29.35 -0.95
CA ASN A 222 21.59 -27.90 -0.72
C ASN A 222 20.54 -27.47 0.33
N LEU A 223 19.62 -28.36 0.71
CA LEU A 223 18.66 -28.10 1.77
C LEU A 223 19.26 -28.32 3.17
N GLN A 224 20.46 -28.93 3.28
CA GLN A 224 21.13 -29.14 4.56
C GLN A 224 22.34 -28.22 4.73
N PRO A 225 22.51 -27.59 5.90
CA PRO A 225 21.62 -27.62 7.07
C PRO A 225 20.34 -26.81 6.85
N PHE A 226 19.18 -27.37 7.22
CA PHE A 226 17.86 -26.74 6.99
C PHE A 226 17.69 -25.41 7.73
N PHE A 227 18.34 -25.27 8.89
CA PHE A 227 18.40 -24.03 9.66
C PHE A 227 19.80 -23.42 9.58
N SER A 228 20.32 -23.20 8.37
CA SER A 228 21.63 -22.55 8.18
C SER A 228 21.68 -21.13 8.77
N GLY A 229 20.53 -20.44 8.81
CA GLY A 229 20.37 -19.13 9.45
C GLY A 229 19.91 -19.16 10.91
N GLY A 230 19.53 -20.30 11.48
CA GLY A 230 18.88 -20.35 12.80
C GLY A 230 17.37 -20.04 12.75
N ALA A 231 16.64 -20.47 13.78
CA ALA A 231 15.17 -20.41 13.81
C ALA A 231 14.62 -18.96 13.89
N ASP A 232 15.32 -18.07 14.59
CA ASP A 232 14.91 -16.67 14.74
C ASP A 232 14.95 -15.93 13.39
N ASN A 233 16.01 -16.16 12.60
CA ASN A 233 16.13 -15.60 11.25
C ASN A 233 15.05 -16.10 10.28
N CYS A 234 14.47 -17.28 10.52
CA CYS A 234 13.34 -17.79 9.74
C CYS A 234 12.05 -17.01 10.03
N ILE A 235 11.83 -16.60 11.29
CA ILE A 235 10.67 -15.81 11.70
C ILE A 235 10.83 -14.37 11.22
N ASP A 236 12.03 -13.79 11.39
CA ASP A 236 12.34 -12.44 10.91
C ASP A 236 12.16 -12.34 9.39
N ALA A 237 12.64 -13.35 8.65
CA ALA A 237 12.43 -13.41 7.20
C ALA A 237 10.94 -13.55 6.81
N ALA A 238 10.10 -14.17 7.64
CA ALA A 238 8.65 -14.20 7.41
C ALA A 238 8.05 -12.79 7.53
N GLY A 239 8.58 -11.98 8.45
CA GLY A 239 8.20 -10.57 8.62
C GLY A 239 8.56 -9.67 7.45
N ILE A 240 9.55 -10.03 6.63
CA ILE A 240 9.91 -9.28 5.40
C ILE A 240 8.79 -9.36 4.36
N PHE A 241 8.01 -10.44 4.34
CA PHE A 241 6.92 -10.63 3.39
C PHE A 241 5.57 -10.03 3.84
N GLY A 242 5.48 -9.53 5.08
CA GLY A 242 4.24 -9.08 5.73
C GLY A 242 4.01 -7.57 5.68
#